data_AF-A0A5B0GN38-F1
#
_entry.id   AF-A0A5B0GN38-F1
#
_cell.length_a   1.000
_cell.length_b   1.000
_cell.length_c   1.000
_cell.angle_alpha   90.00
_cell.angle_beta   90.00
_cell.angle_gamma   90.00
#
_symmetry.space_group_name_H-M   'P 1'
#
loop_
_entity.id
_entity.type
_entity.pdbx_description
1 polymer ?
#
loop_
_entity_poly.entity_id
_entity_poly.type
_entity_poly.pdbx_seq_one_letter_code
_entity_poly.pdbx_strand_id
1 'polypeptide(L)'
;MKKLAIAALSVVVLAASSGAFAEGKTRAQVYQELIEAQQNGLDYITDASYPDVNPVFAQQVKNHKEALAAQAAANRVAKGSAPAGNAN
;
A
#
# COMPACT_ATOMS: atom_id res chain seq x y z
N MET A 1 32.71 -15.93 39.18
CA MET A 1 31.24 -15.73 39.03
C MET A 1 30.86 -14.54 38.15
N LYS A 2 31.50 -13.36 38.25
CA LYS A 2 31.17 -12.18 37.43
C LYS A 2 31.42 -12.32 35.92
N LYS A 3 32.45 -13.09 35.52
CA LYS A 3 32.82 -13.31 34.10
C LYS A 3 31.79 -14.14 33.32
N LEU A 4 31.06 -15.00 34.03
CA LEU A 4 30.01 -15.85 33.45
C LEU A 4 28.74 -15.05 33.16
N ALA A 5 28.42 -14.06 34.00
CA ALA A 5 27.29 -13.16 33.78
C ALA A 5 27.47 -12.31 32.51
N ILE A 6 28.70 -11.85 32.24
CA ILE A 6 29.02 -11.07 31.04
C ILE A 6 28.91 -11.93 29.79
N ALA A 7 29.42 -13.17 29.83
CA ALA A 7 29.33 -14.11 28.71
C ALA A 7 27.88 -14.50 28.38
N ALA A 8 27.04 -14.70 29.40
CA ALA A 8 25.62 -15.00 29.22
C ALA A 8 24.87 -13.81 28.59
N LEU A 9 25.18 -12.58 29.02
CA LEU A 9 24.54 -11.37 28.48
C LEU A 9 24.89 -11.14 26.99
N SER A 10 26.15 -11.41 26.59
CA SER A 10 26.58 -11.28 25.20
C SER A 10 25.91 -12.28 24.24
N VAL A 11 25.58 -13.48 24.71
CA VAL A 11 24.91 -14.49 23.89
C VAL A 11 23.43 -14.15 23.66
N VAL A 12 22.76 -13.53 24.64
CA VAL A 12 21.37 -13.07 24.51
C VAL A 12 21.25 -11.93 23.50
N VAL A 13 22.16 -10.96 23.51
CA VAL A 13 22.17 -9.85 22.54
C VAL A 13 22.47 -10.35 21.12
N LEU A 14 23.38 -11.32 20.97
CA LEU A 14 23.68 -11.90 19.67
C LEU A 14 22.51 -12.74 19.11
N ALA A 15 21.80 -13.50 19.95
CA ALA A 15 20.60 -14.23 19.54
C ALA A 15 19.46 -13.30 19.11
N ALA A 16 19.28 -12.15 19.78
CA ALA A 16 18.28 -11.14 19.43
C ALA A 16 18.61 -10.38 18.12
N SER A 17 19.85 -10.45 17.64
CA SER A 17 20.27 -9.83 16.37
C SER A 17 20.02 -10.72 15.13
N SER A 18 19.39 -11.89 15.33
CA SER A 18 19.12 -12.87 14.27
C SER A 18 17.94 -12.44 13.40
N GLY A 19 18.23 -11.50 12.50
CA GLY A 19 17.44 -11.28 11.29
C GLY A 19 16.59 -10.02 11.33
N ALA A 20 17.12 -8.95 10.74
CA ALA A 20 16.27 -8.04 9.97
C ALA A 20 15.77 -8.79 8.73
N PHE A 21 14.94 -9.82 8.93
CA PHE A 21 14.14 -10.36 7.85
C PHE A 21 13.19 -9.22 7.49
N ALA A 22 13.36 -8.66 6.29
CA ALA A 22 12.33 -7.83 5.71
C ALA A 22 11.08 -8.71 5.65
N GLU A 23 10.17 -8.54 6.62
CA GLU A 23 8.90 -9.22 6.65
C GLU A 23 8.18 -8.82 5.37
N GLY A 24 8.26 -9.70 4.37
CA GLY A 24 7.71 -9.43 3.06
C GLY A 24 6.21 -9.27 3.20
N LYS A 25 5.66 -8.20 2.63
CA LYS A 25 4.21 -8.01 2.62
C LYS A 25 3.55 -9.23 1.98
N THR A 26 2.48 -9.71 2.61
CA THR A 26 1.66 -10.75 1.99
C THR A 26 1.06 -10.21 0.70
N ARG A 27 0.74 -11.09 -0.26
CA ARG A 27 0.10 -10.66 -1.52
C ARG A 27 -1.16 -9.83 -1.27
N ALA A 28 -1.96 -10.21 -0.27
CA ALA A 28 -3.16 -9.46 0.13
C ALA A 28 -2.84 -8.03 0.58
N GLN A 29 -1.77 -7.85 1.38
CA GLN A 29 -1.34 -6.52 1.82
C GLN A 29 -0.84 -5.67 0.66
N VAL A 30 -0.09 -6.26 -0.28
CA VAL A 30 0.38 -5.55 -1.48
C VAL A 30 -0.81 -5.11 -2.33
N TYR A 31 -1.83 -5.95 -2.51
CA TYR A 31 -3.02 -5.55 -3.26
C TYR A 31 -3.74 -4.37 -2.62
N GLN A 32 -3.91 -4.39 -1.30
CA GLN A 32 -4.53 -3.28 -0.58
C GLN A 32 -3.74 -1.97 -0.76
N GLU A 33 -2.42 -2.05 -0.63
CA GLU A 33 -1.53 -0.90 -0.84
C GLU A 33 -1.57 -0.37 -2.27
N LEU A 34 -1.65 -1.25 -3.27
CA LEU A 34 -1.79 -0.84 -4.68
C LEU A 34 -3.12 -0.14 -4.94
N ILE A 35 -4.22 -0.63 -4.34
CA ILE A 35 -5.53 0.03 -4.42
C ILE A 35 -5.45 1.43 -3.79
N GLU A 36 -4.82 1.55 -2.63
CA GLU A 36 -4.63 2.83 -1.94
C GLU A 36 -3.72 3.76 -2.76
N ALA A 37 -2.62 3.25 -3.32
CA ALA A 37 -1.72 4.02 -4.17
C ALA A 37 -2.43 4.57 -5.41
N GLN A 38 -3.27 3.75 -6.04
CA GLN A 38 -4.09 4.15 -7.18
C GLN A 38 -5.14 5.20 -6.80
N GLN A 39 -5.84 5.04 -5.69
CA GLN A 39 -6.76 6.07 -5.16
C GLN A 39 -6.01 7.37 -4.84
N ASN A 40 -4.77 7.25 -4.38
CA ASN A 40 -3.85 8.35 -4.13
C ASN A 40 -3.13 8.85 -5.39
N GLY A 41 -3.50 8.39 -6.60
CA GLY A 41 -2.96 8.88 -7.87
C GLY A 41 -1.44 8.75 -7.99
N LEU A 42 -0.86 7.79 -7.27
CA LEU A 42 0.57 7.45 -7.31
C LEU A 42 0.91 6.54 -8.51
N ASP A 43 -0.09 6.21 -9.33
CA ASP A 43 0.05 5.49 -10.59
C ASP A 43 0.32 6.42 -11.80
N TYR A 44 0.47 7.73 -11.55
CA TYR A 44 0.81 8.71 -12.59
C TYR A 44 2.32 8.67 -12.92
N ILE A 45 2.69 7.83 -13.89
CA ILE A 45 4.07 7.58 -14.29
C ILE A 45 4.44 8.41 -15.54
N THR A 46 5.52 9.17 -15.44
CA THR A 46 6.16 9.88 -16.58
C THR A 46 7.69 9.82 -16.44
N ASP A 47 8.42 10.11 -17.51
CA ASP A 47 9.91 10.10 -17.50
C ASP A 47 10.52 11.00 -16.41
N ALA A 48 9.81 12.06 -16.01
CA ALA A 48 10.25 13.00 -14.99
C ALA A 48 9.62 12.75 -13.60
N SER A 49 8.79 11.71 -13.46
CA SER A 49 7.98 11.41 -12.28
C SER A 49 8.07 9.95 -11.89
N TYR A 50 9.26 9.53 -11.45
CA TYR A 50 9.45 8.26 -10.77
C TYR A 50 10.58 8.39 -9.73
N PRO A 51 10.40 7.86 -8.50
CA PRO A 51 9.22 7.16 -8.01
C PRO A 51 8.03 8.07 -7.66
N ASP A 52 8.28 9.36 -7.38
CA ASP A 52 7.24 10.32 -6.98
C ASP A 52 6.73 11.16 -8.15
N VAL A 53 5.51 11.67 -8.02
CA VAL A 53 4.93 12.60 -8.99
C VAL A 53 5.70 13.93 -8.99
N ASN A 54 6.18 14.36 -10.15
CA ASN A 54 6.82 15.67 -10.26
C ASN A 54 5.77 16.76 -9.96
N PRO A 55 6.10 17.81 -9.18
CA PRO A 55 5.16 18.87 -8.83
C PRO A 55 4.53 19.57 -10.03
N VAL A 56 5.20 19.58 -11.19
CA VAL A 56 4.66 20.09 -12.45
C VAL A 56 3.35 19.39 -12.85
N PHE A 57 3.19 18.11 -12.47
CA PHE A 57 2.00 17.32 -12.78
C PHE A 57 0.96 17.27 -11.66
N ALA A 58 1.16 18.01 -10.55
CA ALA A 58 0.29 17.96 -9.38
C ALA A 58 -1.18 18.27 -9.74
N GLN A 59 -1.40 19.21 -10.66
CA GLN A 59 -2.75 19.57 -11.09
C GLN A 59 -3.40 18.47 -11.95
N GLN A 60 -2.65 17.84 -12.86
CA GLN A 60 -3.13 16.72 -13.66
C GLN A 60 -3.50 15.53 -12.77
N VAL A 61 -2.65 15.20 -11.78
CA VAL A 61 -2.90 14.13 -10.81
C VAL A 61 -4.17 14.42 -10.00
N LYS A 62 -4.38 15.67 -9.56
CA LYS A 62 -5.59 16.07 -8.85
C LYS A 62 -6.86 15.85 -9.69
N ASN A 63 -6.85 16.33 -10.93
CA ASN A 63 -7.98 16.16 -11.84
C ASN A 63 -8.26 14.68 -12.12
N HIS A 64 -7.21 13.87 -12.25
CA HIS A 64 -7.32 12.42 -12.45
C HIS A 64 -7.96 11.71 -11.25
N LYS A 65 -7.53 12.05 -10.03
CA LYS A 65 -8.15 11.55 -8.78
C LYS A 65 -9.64 11.86 -8.70
N GLU A 66 -10.03 13.09 -9.02
CA GLU A 66 -11.44 13.51 -9.00
C GLU A 66 -12.27 12.72 -10.02
N ALA A 67 -11.73 12.48 -11.22
CA ALA A 67 -12.38 11.65 -12.23
C ALA A 67 -12.53 10.18 -11.80
N LEU A 68 -11.48 9.59 -11.20
CA LEU A 68 -11.53 8.24 -10.65
C LEU A 68 -12.55 8.11 -9.52
N ALA A 69 -12.61 9.09 -8.62
CA ALA A 69 -13.58 9.13 -7.53
C ALA A 69 -15.02 9.22 -8.07
N ALA A 70 -15.26 10.05 -9.09
CA ALA A 70 -16.56 10.17 -9.75
C ALA A 70 -16.96 8.86 -10.45
N GLN A 71 -16.03 8.18 -11.13
CA GLN A 71 -16.28 6.90 -11.77
C GLN A 71 -16.56 5.78 -10.75
N ALA A 72 -15.82 5.76 -9.64
CA ALA A 72 -16.06 4.83 -8.54
C ALA A 72 -17.46 5.05 -7.92
N ALA A 73 -17.88 6.31 -7.73
CA ALA A 73 -19.22 6.64 -7.27
C ALA A 73 -20.30 6.19 -8.26
N ALA A 74 -20.10 6.43 -9.56
CA ALA A 74 -21.02 5.99 -10.61
C ALA A 74 -21.16 4.45 -10.66
N ASN A 75 -20.05 3.72 -10.56
CA ASN A 75 -20.05 2.26 -10.50
C ASN A 75 -20.79 1.70 -9.27
N ARG A 76 -20.69 2.37 -8.11
CA ARG A 76 -21.47 1.97 -6.93
C ARG A 76 -22.97 2.16 -7.15
N VAL A 77 -23.39 3.26 -7.78
CA VAL A 77 -24.79 3.51 -8.11
C VAL A 77 -25.31 2.46 -9.10
N ALA A 78 -24.54 2.14 -10.15
CA ALA A 78 -24.91 1.12 -11.14
C ALA A 78 -25.00 -0.30 -10.55
N LYS A 79 -24.14 -0.64 -9.58
CA LYS A 79 -24.20 -1.94 -8.88
C LYS A 79 -25.38 -2.02 -7.90
N GLY A 80 -25.79 -0.90 -7.31
CA GLY A 80 -26.95 -0.80 -6.41
C GLY A 80 -28.30 -0.80 -7.14
N SER A 81 -28.34 -0.45 -8.42
CA SER A 81 -29.56 -0.43 -9.24
C SER A 81 -29.79 -1.70 -10.06
N ALA A 82 -28.97 -2.74 -9.91
CA ALA A 82 -29.27 -4.06 -10.47
C ALA A 82 -30.52 -4.63 -9.77
N PRO A 83 -31.64 -4.86 -10.49
CA PRO A 83 -32.82 -5.46 -9.88
C PRO A 83 -32.41 -6.85 -9.37
N ALA A 84 -32.69 -7.11 -8.09
CA ALA A 84 -32.60 -8.45 -7.53
C ALA A 84 -33.52 -9.35 -8.36
N GLY A 85 -32.92 -10.07 -9.32
CA GLY A 85 -33.63 -11.03 -10.15
C GLY A 85 -34.24 -12.08 -9.23
N ASN A 86 -35.56 -12.04 -9.13
CA ASN A 86 -36.37 -13.02 -8.42
C ASN A 86 -36.15 -14.39 -9.06
N ALA A 87 -35.26 -15.19 -8.48
CA ALA A 87 -35.12 -16.60 -8.80
C ALA A 87 -36.30 -17.34 -8.15
N ASN A 88 -37.21 -17.82 -9.00
CA ASN A 88 -38.23 -18.81 -8.61
C ASN A 88 -37.58 -20.17 -8.37
#